data_AF-K1PUT9-F1
#
_entry.id   AF-K1PUT9-F1
#
_cell.length_a   1.000
_cell.length_b   1.000
_cell.length_c   1.000
_cell.angle_alpha   90.00
_cell.angle_beta   90.00
_cell.angle_gamma   90.00
#
_symmetry.space_group_name_H-M   'P 1'
#
loop_
_entity.id
_entity.type
_entity.pdbx_description
1 polymer ?
#
loop_
_entity_poly.entity_id
_entity_poly.type
_entity_poly.pdbx_seq_one_letter_code
_entity_poly.pdbx_strand_id
1 'polypeptide(L)'
;MYRKYLQEIAIREKQMGNNCSGTLTRHPNPQSSENRRTPPEPPTPLGHHATESGNQNAQNPGPSNSTGTQNPAQAPPKVLTEEQKKFKEKQKRELEALVETVDETEKMIFMAFPFQEAIILGNFYATFPNTMKTIRIFTSSTFTDTKYERNCWMEKAYPKIKEHCFKKGYEFQVVDMRWGIRNQATDDHMTTELCLHELRECQKLSKGPSFISLFAHKYGYRSLSREINGEEFRKIQGAVTNQADLEHLLRWYELDSNAVPGVFLLNPISRNIPDFLSKDFETQKKAKSEWWTESERLMEIIATGATEGLDRDSARKYKISECLGDEKVWQKARAMNKDLKDRMTSKLNADHVHTYELNWMEKGIDPDCREHADYLEKITTDFQNQMIASIDESIKERENDKKLTLKPDHEEFMEHAVLVRKKCDGVRGRDHIVKKIKDYVLGDSMEPLIVHGESGCGKTSIVALAAREAFSWIHGNGMVIMRFLGSTQDSSNVMSLLQSMNSQIEKYFKLRAVKSQDIKELIKTFKTYLRFFVLKKKTIVIFIDSIDQLDKSHNGRLVSSWIPNNLLKSAKIIISTIDHPDFGVFPDIKVRPFELK
;
A
#
# COMPACT_ATOMS: atom_id res chain seq x y z
N MET A 1 -7.37 38.58 4.00
CA MET A 1 -6.37 38.18 2.98
C MET A 1 -6.63 36.76 2.45
N TYR A 2 -6.98 35.77 3.28
CA TYR A 2 -7.50 34.47 2.82
C TYR A 2 -8.79 34.59 1.98
N ARG A 3 -9.68 35.56 2.30
CA ARG A 3 -10.79 35.99 1.42
C ARG A 3 -10.34 36.44 0.00
N LYS A 4 -9.23 37.17 -0.13
CA LYS A 4 -8.64 37.58 -1.43
C LYS A 4 -8.01 36.38 -2.17
N TYR A 5 -7.44 35.45 -1.42
CA TYR A 5 -6.88 34.20 -1.94
C TYR A 5 -7.95 33.24 -2.46
N LEU A 6 -9.07 33.07 -1.74
CA LEU A 6 -10.24 32.32 -2.21
C LEU A 6 -10.85 32.97 -3.46
N GLN A 7 -10.80 34.30 -3.58
CA GLN A 7 -11.18 35.03 -4.79
C GLN A 7 -10.23 34.74 -5.97
N GLU A 8 -8.90 34.70 -5.75
CA GLU A 8 -7.93 34.37 -6.82
C GLU A 8 -8.01 32.91 -7.30
N ILE A 9 -8.27 31.96 -6.40
CA ILE A 9 -8.50 30.54 -6.76
C ILE A 9 -9.79 30.42 -7.59
N ALA A 10 -10.85 31.09 -7.17
CA ALA A 10 -12.12 31.09 -7.89
C ALA A 10 -12.02 31.68 -9.30
N ILE A 11 -11.22 32.75 -9.46
CA ILE A 11 -10.95 33.35 -10.77
C ILE A 11 -10.20 32.37 -11.69
N ARG A 12 -9.23 31.62 -11.14
CA ARG A 12 -8.47 30.60 -11.89
C ARG A 12 -9.31 29.38 -12.26
N GLU A 13 -10.18 28.92 -11.37
CA GLU A 13 -11.12 27.81 -11.64
C GLU A 13 -12.14 28.20 -12.73
N LYS A 14 -12.60 29.46 -12.72
CA LYS A 14 -13.50 30.01 -13.75
C LYS A 14 -12.82 30.16 -15.11
N GLN A 15 -11.52 30.46 -15.14
CA GLN A 15 -10.72 30.52 -16.38
C GLN A 15 -10.40 29.12 -16.94
N MET A 16 -10.21 28.11 -16.09
CA MET A 16 -10.01 26.72 -16.53
C MET A 16 -11.30 26.06 -17.03
N GLY A 17 -12.47 26.42 -16.48
CA GLY A 17 -13.77 25.92 -16.96
C GLY A 17 -14.16 26.40 -18.36
N ASN A 18 -13.71 27.59 -18.78
CA ASN A 18 -14.02 28.14 -20.11
C ASN A 18 -13.06 27.66 -21.23
N ASN A 19 -11.92 27.06 -20.89
CA ASN A 19 -10.96 26.53 -21.87
C ASN A 19 -11.18 25.05 -22.21
N CYS A 20 -12.24 24.41 -21.69
CA CYS A 20 -12.59 23.02 -22.00
C CYS A 20 -13.85 22.86 -22.87
N SER A 21 -14.26 23.90 -23.62
CA SER A 21 -15.26 23.79 -24.69
C SER A 21 -14.65 24.17 -26.04
N GLY A 22 -13.77 23.31 -26.55
CA GLY A 22 -13.15 23.44 -27.87
C GLY A 22 -13.19 22.10 -28.61
N THR A 23 -14.29 21.88 -29.34
CA THR A 23 -14.44 21.07 -30.56
C THR A 23 -13.40 19.97 -30.85
N LEU A 24 -13.77 18.71 -30.60
CA LEU A 24 -13.28 17.57 -31.38
C LEU A 24 -14.40 17.10 -32.31
N THR A 25 -14.33 17.57 -33.56
CA THR A 25 -15.09 17.09 -34.70
C THR A 25 -14.70 15.65 -35.02
N ARG A 26 -15.63 14.70 -34.82
CA ARG A 26 -15.53 13.36 -35.41
C ARG A 26 -16.20 13.37 -36.78
N HIS A 27 -15.40 13.23 -37.84
CA HIS A 27 -15.91 12.82 -39.15
C HIS A 27 -16.27 11.32 -39.14
N PRO A 28 -17.32 10.89 -39.87
CA PRO A 28 -17.86 9.55 -39.84
C PRO A 28 -17.26 8.67 -40.94
N ASN A 29 -17.25 7.35 -40.73
CA ASN A 29 -17.26 6.37 -41.82
C ASN A 29 -17.88 5.04 -41.33
N PRO A 30 -18.34 4.15 -42.23
CA PRO A 30 -19.76 3.84 -42.32
C PRO A 30 -20.08 2.33 -42.23
N GLN A 31 -21.38 2.03 -42.13
CA GLN A 31 -22.04 0.77 -42.47
C GLN A 31 -21.64 -0.52 -41.70
N SER A 32 -22.57 -1.01 -40.89
CA SER A 32 -23.27 -2.28 -41.22
C SER A 32 -24.53 -2.43 -40.36
N SER A 33 -25.58 -2.80 -41.07
CA SER A 33 -26.91 -3.19 -40.64
C SER A 33 -26.90 -4.44 -39.74
N GLU A 34 -27.78 -4.52 -38.74
CA GLU A 34 -29.06 -5.26 -38.81
C GLU A 34 -29.54 -5.76 -37.43
N ASN A 35 -30.86 -5.77 -37.28
CA ASN A 35 -31.70 -6.60 -36.40
C ASN A 35 -31.83 -6.27 -34.90
N ARG A 36 -32.91 -5.52 -34.62
CA ARG A 36 -33.68 -5.55 -33.37
C ARG A 36 -34.29 -6.94 -33.14
N ARG A 37 -34.09 -7.51 -31.95
CA ARG A 37 -35.06 -8.43 -31.32
C ARG A 37 -35.23 -8.08 -29.85
N THR A 38 -36.49 -8.10 -29.44
CA THR A 38 -37.04 -7.84 -28.10
C THR A 38 -36.65 -8.94 -27.09
N PRO A 39 -36.69 -8.64 -25.78
CA PRO A 39 -36.34 -9.59 -24.72
C PRO A 39 -37.54 -10.45 -24.29
N PRO A 40 -37.34 -11.71 -23.84
CA PRO A 40 -38.38 -12.46 -23.14
C PRO A 40 -38.22 -12.39 -21.61
N GLU A 41 -39.36 -12.33 -20.94
CA GLU A 41 -39.57 -12.42 -19.48
C GLU A 41 -39.52 -13.88 -18.96
N PRO A 42 -39.43 -14.09 -17.62
CA PRO A 42 -39.03 -15.36 -16.99
C PRO A 42 -40.23 -16.25 -16.60
N PRO A 43 -40.03 -17.57 -16.35
CA PRO A 43 -41.09 -18.43 -15.83
C PRO A 43 -41.02 -18.65 -14.31
N THR A 44 -42.20 -18.58 -13.69
CA THR A 44 -42.55 -18.97 -12.31
C THR A 44 -42.92 -20.48 -12.26
N PRO A 45 -42.87 -21.16 -11.09
CA PRO A 45 -42.90 -22.62 -10.99
C PRO A 45 -44.28 -23.19 -10.64
N LEU A 46 -44.52 -24.45 -11.00
CA LEU A 46 -45.65 -25.27 -10.54
C LEU A 46 -45.13 -26.65 -10.09
N GLY A 47 -45.67 -27.13 -8.96
CA GLY A 47 -45.33 -28.41 -8.34
C GLY A 47 -46.53 -29.36 -8.18
N HIS A 48 -46.28 -30.44 -7.42
CA HIS A 48 -47.17 -31.48 -6.86
C HIS A 48 -47.65 -32.58 -7.84
N HIS A 49 -47.86 -33.88 -7.53
CA HIS A 49 -48.09 -34.74 -6.33
C HIS A 49 -47.66 -36.20 -6.73
N ALA A 50 -47.11 -37.14 -5.92
CA ALA A 50 -47.47 -37.85 -4.68
C ALA A 50 -47.90 -39.34 -4.89
N THR A 51 -47.82 -40.12 -3.78
CA THR A 51 -48.31 -41.50 -3.47
C THR A 51 -47.35 -42.69 -3.67
N GLU A 52 -47.41 -43.81 -2.93
CA GLU A 52 -47.52 -44.15 -1.49
C GLU A 52 -47.41 -45.71 -1.37
N SER A 53 -47.29 -46.24 -0.14
CA SER A 53 -47.38 -47.66 0.32
C SER A 53 -46.10 -48.53 0.18
N GLY A 54 -45.63 -49.33 1.17
CA GLY A 54 -46.11 -49.70 2.50
C GLY A 54 -46.64 -51.15 2.56
N ASN A 55 -45.85 -52.13 3.05
CA ASN A 55 -46.37 -53.20 3.92
C ASN A 55 -45.30 -54.08 4.63
N GLN A 56 -45.71 -54.66 5.76
CA GLN A 56 -44.93 -55.32 6.80
C GLN A 56 -44.96 -56.87 6.76
N ASN A 57 -44.00 -57.45 7.51
CA ASN A 57 -44.10 -58.60 8.45
C ASN A 57 -43.93 -60.09 8.03
N ALA A 58 -42.88 -60.65 8.66
CA ALA A 58 -42.83 -61.86 9.53
C ALA A 58 -42.88 -63.28 8.94
N GLN A 59 -41.82 -64.07 9.21
CA GLN A 59 -41.79 -65.22 10.15
C GLN A 59 -40.51 -66.09 10.00
N ASN A 60 -39.93 -66.48 11.14
CA ASN A 60 -38.92 -67.54 11.38
C ASN A 60 -39.59 -68.94 11.34
N PRO A 61 -38.90 -70.13 11.32
CA PRO A 61 -37.63 -70.48 12.01
C PRO A 61 -36.64 -71.43 11.25
N GLY A 62 -35.46 -71.70 11.85
CA GLY A 62 -34.31 -72.49 11.33
C GLY A 62 -34.50 -74.03 11.29
N PRO A 63 -33.45 -74.90 11.36
CA PRO A 63 -32.05 -74.66 11.78
C PRO A 63 -30.92 -75.39 10.98
N SER A 64 -29.68 -75.11 11.41
CA SER A 64 -28.56 -76.06 11.62
C SER A 64 -27.36 -76.12 10.64
N ASN A 65 -26.19 -76.01 11.30
CA ASN A 65 -24.90 -76.66 11.07
C ASN A 65 -23.71 -75.93 10.40
N SER A 66 -22.71 -75.69 11.28
CA SER A 66 -21.26 -75.95 11.15
C SER A 66 -20.52 -75.22 10.04
N THR A 67 -19.47 -74.41 10.22
CA THR A 67 -18.25 -74.49 11.06
C THR A 67 -17.55 -73.13 10.78
N GLY A 68 -17.11 -72.30 11.74
CA GLY A 68 -15.93 -72.52 12.55
C GLY A 68 -14.73 -71.69 12.04
N THR A 69 -14.63 -70.39 12.39
CA THR A 69 -13.36 -69.69 12.72
C THR A 69 -13.64 -68.32 13.34
N GLN A 70 -12.93 -68.02 14.43
CA GLN A 70 -13.19 -66.94 15.38
C GLN A 70 -12.73 -65.56 14.87
N ASN A 71 -13.58 -64.54 15.08
CA ASN A 71 -13.19 -63.13 15.05
C ASN A 71 -13.05 -62.62 16.50
N PRO A 72 -12.00 -61.86 16.87
CA PRO A 72 -11.91 -61.29 18.20
C PRO A 72 -12.96 -60.18 18.37
N ALA A 73 -13.75 -60.29 19.44
CA ALA A 73 -14.79 -59.34 19.80
C ALA A 73 -14.23 -57.90 19.90
N GLN A 74 -14.78 -56.98 19.12
CA GLN A 74 -14.56 -55.55 19.30
C GLN A 74 -15.17 -55.10 20.63
N ALA A 75 -14.33 -54.61 21.54
CA ALA A 75 -14.76 -53.95 22.76
C ALA A 75 -15.56 -52.66 22.42
N PRO A 76 -16.59 -52.30 23.20
CA PRO A 76 -17.36 -51.08 22.95
C PRO A 76 -16.46 -49.84 23.06
N PRO A 77 -16.75 -48.77 22.28
CA PRO A 77 -15.94 -47.55 22.33
C PRO A 77 -15.96 -46.97 23.74
N LYS A 78 -14.77 -46.79 24.34
CA LYS A 78 -14.61 -46.17 25.66
C LYS A 78 -15.24 -44.77 25.65
N VAL A 79 -16.39 -44.60 26.30
CA VAL A 79 -17.00 -43.30 26.55
C VAL A 79 -16.12 -42.56 27.56
N LEU A 80 -15.44 -41.51 27.10
CA LEU A 80 -14.60 -40.65 27.94
C LEU A 80 -15.47 -39.93 28.98
N THR A 81 -15.08 -39.97 30.25
CA THR A 81 -15.74 -39.19 31.31
C THR A 81 -15.57 -37.69 31.06
N GLU A 82 -16.47 -36.87 31.62
CA GLU A 82 -16.41 -35.39 31.54
C GLU A 82 -15.04 -34.83 31.94
N GLU A 83 -14.42 -35.38 32.98
CA GLU A 83 -13.07 -35.00 33.43
C GLU A 83 -11.99 -35.35 32.41
N GLN A 84 -12.08 -36.52 31.76
CA GLN A 84 -11.15 -36.92 30.70
C GLN A 84 -11.28 -36.05 29.43
N LYS A 85 -12.50 -35.58 29.12
CA LYS A 85 -12.73 -34.62 28.03
C LYS A 85 -12.10 -33.26 28.35
N LYS A 86 -12.34 -32.72 29.55
CA LYS A 86 -11.75 -31.45 30.01
C LYS A 86 -10.21 -31.52 30.05
N PHE A 87 -9.65 -32.64 30.49
CA PHE A 87 -8.20 -32.84 30.51
C PHE A 87 -7.58 -32.87 29.10
N LYS A 88 -8.20 -33.59 28.15
CA LYS A 88 -7.77 -33.59 26.75
C LYS A 88 -7.89 -32.22 26.09
N GLU A 89 -8.94 -31.48 26.39
CA GLU A 89 -9.14 -30.14 25.85
C GLU A 89 -8.11 -29.14 26.41
N LYS A 90 -7.77 -29.25 27.70
CA LYS A 90 -6.67 -28.49 28.32
C LYS A 90 -5.33 -28.80 27.65
N GLN A 91 -4.98 -30.08 27.48
CA GLN A 91 -3.75 -30.48 26.80
C GLN A 91 -3.70 -30.00 25.34
N LYS A 92 -4.84 -30.02 24.64
CA LYS A 92 -4.95 -29.50 23.27
C LYS A 92 -4.66 -28.00 23.23
N ARG A 93 -5.24 -27.21 24.15
CA ARG A 93 -4.99 -25.76 24.24
C ARG A 93 -3.55 -25.43 24.60
N GLU A 94 -2.95 -26.17 25.53
CA GLU A 94 -1.53 -26.02 25.90
C GLU A 94 -0.60 -26.33 24.72
N LEU A 95 -0.91 -27.36 23.93
CA LEU A 95 -0.17 -27.70 22.73
C LEU A 95 -0.33 -26.64 21.63
N GLU A 96 -1.55 -26.14 21.41
CA GLU A 96 -1.82 -25.06 20.44
C GLU A 96 -1.05 -23.78 20.79
N ALA A 97 -1.04 -23.37 22.07
CA ALA A 97 -0.28 -22.21 22.53
C ALA A 97 1.24 -22.38 22.38
N LEU A 98 1.76 -23.59 22.62
CA LEU A 98 3.17 -23.89 22.44
C LEU A 98 3.57 -23.85 20.94
N VAL A 99 2.73 -24.39 20.05
CA VAL A 99 2.93 -24.32 18.60
C VAL A 99 2.93 -22.88 18.11
N GLU A 100 2.01 -22.05 18.61
CA GLU A 100 1.95 -20.62 18.26
C GLU A 100 3.23 -19.88 18.67
N THR A 101 3.74 -20.15 19.88
CA THR A 101 5.01 -19.57 20.37
C THR A 101 6.21 -19.98 19.51
N VAL A 102 6.25 -21.24 19.04
CA VAL A 102 7.29 -21.74 18.15
C VAL A 102 7.20 -21.07 16.78
N ASP A 103 5.99 -20.95 16.21
CA ASP A 103 5.74 -20.27 14.93
C ASP A 103 6.17 -18.80 14.98
N GLU A 104 5.90 -18.09 16.09
CA GLU A 104 6.35 -16.70 16.29
C GLU A 104 7.87 -16.58 16.33
N THR A 105 8.53 -17.49 17.04
CA THR A 105 10.00 -17.53 17.14
C THR A 105 10.63 -17.84 15.77
N GLU A 106 10.06 -18.80 15.02
CA GLU A 106 10.49 -19.15 13.67
C GLU A 106 10.36 -17.94 12.73
N LYS A 107 9.25 -17.20 12.81
CA LYS A 107 9.05 -15.96 12.05
C LYS A 107 10.06 -14.87 12.42
N MET A 108 10.37 -14.68 13.69
CA MET A 108 11.41 -13.72 14.09
C MET A 108 12.77 -14.08 13.49
N ILE A 109 13.12 -15.36 13.48
CA ILE A 109 14.34 -15.85 12.83
C ILE A 109 14.30 -15.55 11.33
N PHE A 110 13.18 -15.82 10.65
CA PHE A 110 13.02 -15.54 9.22
C PHE A 110 13.09 -14.04 8.90
N MET A 111 12.62 -13.16 9.78
CA MET A 111 12.73 -11.72 9.60
C MET A 111 14.18 -11.22 9.67
N ALA A 112 15.05 -11.91 10.40
CA ALA A 112 16.45 -11.54 10.57
C ALA A 112 17.37 -11.93 9.39
N PHE A 113 16.85 -12.64 8.37
CA PHE A 113 17.66 -13.04 7.22
C PHE A 113 18.18 -11.81 6.45
N PRO A 114 19.46 -11.78 6.05
CA PRO A 114 19.95 -10.84 5.07
C PRO A 114 19.10 -10.91 3.81
N PHE A 115 18.61 -9.78 3.32
CA PHE A 115 17.62 -9.76 2.26
C PHE A 115 18.10 -10.46 0.97
N GLN A 116 19.42 -10.43 0.70
CA GLN A 116 20.01 -11.09 -0.48
C GLN A 116 19.91 -12.61 -0.40
N GLU A 117 19.99 -13.18 0.80
CA GLU A 117 19.76 -14.61 1.01
C GLU A 117 18.27 -14.90 1.00
N ALA A 118 17.46 -14.05 1.63
CA ALA A 118 16.01 -14.20 1.69
C ALA A 118 15.35 -14.22 0.29
N ILE A 119 15.76 -13.34 -0.64
CA ILE A 119 15.25 -13.36 -2.02
C ILE A 119 15.63 -14.64 -2.78
N ILE A 120 16.81 -15.20 -2.53
CA ILE A 120 17.24 -16.46 -3.17
C ILE A 120 16.40 -17.62 -2.62
N LEU A 121 16.21 -17.67 -1.30
CA LEU A 121 15.48 -18.72 -0.61
C LEU A 121 13.97 -18.66 -0.82
N GLY A 122 13.42 -17.50 -1.17
CA GLY A 122 11.97 -17.25 -1.15
C GLY A 122 11.42 -17.06 0.26
N ASN A 123 12.25 -16.54 1.18
CA ASN A 123 11.79 -16.14 2.50
C ASN A 123 11.18 -14.74 2.42
N PHE A 124 9.88 -14.66 2.14
CA PHE A 124 9.17 -13.39 1.95
C PHE A 124 8.81 -12.67 3.27
N TYR A 125 9.17 -13.23 4.43
CA TYR A 125 9.05 -12.57 5.74
C TYR A 125 10.15 -11.54 5.98
N ALA A 126 11.30 -11.68 5.31
CA ALA A 126 12.42 -10.76 5.46
C ALA A 126 12.05 -9.32 5.03
N THR A 127 12.78 -8.35 5.59
CA THR A 127 12.69 -6.95 5.17
C THR A 127 13.50 -6.75 3.89
N PHE A 128 12.82 -6.29 2.84
CA PHE A 128 13.44 -6.00 1.56
C PHE A 128 13.69 -4.50 1.40
N PRO A 129 14.85 -4.08 0.87
CA PRO A 129 15.06 -2.68 0.53
C PRO A 129 14.06 -2.26 -0.55
N ASN A 130 13.58 -1.03 -0.47
CA ASN A 130 12.77 -0.45 -1.54
C ASN A 130 13.62 -0.42 -2.83
N THR A 131 13.18 -1.03 -3.93
CA THR A 131 13.90 -1.02 -5.22
C THR A 131 13.40 0.04 -6.19
N MET A 132 12.32 0.75 -5.85
CA MET A 132 11.77 1.81 -6.70
C MET A 132 12.81 2.90 -6.93
N LYS A 133 13.13 3.15 -8.20
CA LYS A 133 14.01 4.23 -8.64
C LYS A 133 13.21 5.52 -8.72
N THR A 134 12.76 6.02 -7.57
CA THR A 134 11.94 7.24 -7.49
C THR A 134 12.60 8.25 -6.57
N ILE A 135 12.74 9.49 -7.03
CA ILE A 135 13.07 10.65 -6.21
C ILE A 135 11.76 11.38 -5.95
N ARG A 136 11.27 11.34 -4.69
CA ARG A 136 10.00 11.95 -4.29
C ARG A 136 10.25 13.00 -3.22
N ILE A 137 9.94 14.26 -3.52
CA ILE A 137 10.15 15.36 -2.58
C ILE A 137 8.83 15.89 -2.04
N PHE A 138 8.79 16.16 -0.73
CA PHE A 138 7.74 16.93 -0.11
C PHE A 138 8.14 18.40 -0.01
N THR A 139 7.35 19.30 -0.61
CA THR A 139 7.60 20.75 -0.60
C THR A 139 6.76 21.45 0.45
N SER A 140 7.40 21.84 1.56
CA SER A 140 6.82 22.68 2.61
C SER A 140 7.11 24.16 2.34
N SER A 141 6.13 25.03 2.57
CA SER A 141 6.27 26.48 2.33
C SER A 141 5.10 27.24 2.96
N THR A 142 5.07 28.58 2.89
CA THR A 142 3.93 29.44 3.31
C THR A 142 3.17 30.03 2.10
N PHE A 143 1.84 30.15 2.18
CA PHE A 143 0.99 30.14 0.95
C PHE A 143 1.18 31.38 0.08
N THR A 144 1.28 32.53 0.75
CA THR A 144 1.20 33.83 0.09
C THR A 144 2.56 34.43 -0.22
N ASP A 145 3.52 34.25 0.68
CA ASP A 145 4.82 34.92 0.67
C ASP A 145 5.94 34.09 0.02
N THR A 146 5.62 32.89 -0.47
CA THR A 146 6.52 32.09 -1.31
C THR A 146 5.84 31.68 -2.63
N LYS A 147 4.87 32.47 -3.11
CA LYS A 147 4.05 32.15 -4.29
C LYS A 147 4.90 32.19 -5.57
N TYR A 148 5.74 33.21 -5.71
CA TYR A 148 6.50 33.45 -6.94
C TYR A 148 7.63 32.43 -7.10
N GLU A 149 8.35 32.13 -6.03
CA GLU A 149 9.41 31.13 -5.96
C GLU A 149 8.89 29.76 -6.38
N ARG A 150 7.75 29.33 -5.84
CA ARG A 150 7.14 28.05 -6.19
C ARG A 150 6.69 27.98 -7.64
N ASN A 151 6.13 29.07 -8.17
CA ASN A 151 5.76 29.13 -9.58
C ASN A 151 7.02 29.00 -10.46
N CYS A 152 8.10 29.71 -10.13
CA CYS A 152 9.37 29.58 -10.85
C CYS A 152 9.95 28.18 -10.76
N TRP A 153 9.88 27.51 -9.60
CA TRP A 153 10.31 26.11 -9.46
C TRP A 153 9.49 25.17 -10.35
N MET A 154 8.16 25.35 -10.38
CA MET A 154 7.26 24.54 -11.20
C MET A 154 7.51 24.72 -12.70
N GLU A 155 7.69 25.97 -13.14
CA GLU A 155 7.87 26.31 -14.55
C GLU A 155 9.28 25.98 -15.06
N LYS A 156 10.31 26.18 -14.22
CA LYS A 156 11.71 26.18 -14.68
C LYS A 156 12.57 25.07 -14.05
N ALA A 157 12.47 24.83 -12.75
CA ALA A 157 13.38 23.90 -12.05
C ALA A 157 12.93 22.43 -12.14
N TYR A 158 11.68 22.12 -11.78
CA TYR A 158 11.19 20.74 -11.76
C TYR A 158 11.28 20.04 -13.12
N PRO A 159 11.00 20.68 -14.28
CA PRO A 159 11.18 20.02 -15.58
C PRO A 159 12.62 19.56 -15.82
N LYS A 160 13.60 20.39 -15.48
CA LYS A 160 15.03 20.07 -15.64
C LYS A 160 15.50 18.98 -14.67
N ILE A 161 15.06 19.03 -13.41
CA ILE A 161 15.35 17.98 -12.42
C ILE A 161 14.74 16.65 -12.88
N LYS A 162 13.50 16.67 -13.40
CA LYS A 162 12.81 15.50 -13.94
C LYS A 162 13.57 14.91 -15.13
N GLU A 163 14.02 15.75 -16.07
CA GLU A 163 14.83 15.31 -17.21
C GLU A 163 16.15 14.67 -16.74
N HIS A 164 16.83 15.28 -15.76
CA HIS A 164 18.06 14.74 -15.18
C HIS A 164 17.86 13.37 -14.51
N CYS A 165 16.81 13.23 -13.70
CA CYS A 165 16.46 11.95 -13.07
C CYS A 165 16.12 10.89 -14.13
N PHE A 166 15.35 11.26 -15.15
CA PHE A 166 14.94 10.35 -16.22
C PHE A 166 16.14 9.80 -16.99
N LYS A 167 17.14 10.64 -17.30
CA LYS A 167 18.41 10.21 -17.93
C LYS A 167 19.17 9.18 -17.10
N LYS A 168 18.96 9.15 -15.78
CA LYS A 168 19.55 8.18 -14.85
C LYS A 168 18.63 7.00 -14.51
N GLY A 169 17.47 6.90 -15.17
CA GLY A 169 16.49 5.83 -14.92
C GLY A 169 15.70 6.00 -13.63
N TYR A 170 15.61 7.23 -13.10
CA TYR A 170 14.79 7.57 -11.94
C TYR A 170 13.56 8.39 -12.34
N GLU A 171 12.44 8.12 -11.68
CA GLU A 171 11.25 8.96 -11.74
C GLU A 171 11.36 10.11 -10.73
N PHE A 172 11.00 11.34 -11.11
CA PHE A 172 10.95 12.48 -10.20
C PHE A 172 9.50 12.88 -9.92
N GLN A 173 9.13 12.91 -8.64
CA GLN A 173 7.80 13.24 -8.16
C GLN A 173 7.87 14.35 -7.12
N VAL A 174 7.00 15.36 -7.28
CA VAL A 174 6.88 16.47 -6.34
C VAL A 174 5.53 16.38 -5.66
N VAL A 175 5.57 16.38 -4.34
CA VAL A 175 4.39 16.52 -3.51
C VAL A 175 4.32 17.97 -3.01
N ASP A 176 3.41 18.74 -3.60
CA ASP A 176 2.98 20.03 -3.09
C ASP A 176 1.47 19.94 -2.76
N MET A 177 1.16 19.76 -1.48
CA MET A 177 -0.23 19.61 -0.99
C MET A 177 -1.10 20.85 -1.26
N ARG A 178 -0.51 21.96 -1.71
CA ARG A 178 -1.24 23.16 -2.08
C ARG A 178 -2.06 23.02 -3.35
N TRP A 179 -1.76 22.01 -4.16
CA TRP A 179 -2.38 21.77 -5.46
C TRP A 179 -3.33 20.57 -5.47
N GLY A 180 -3.95 20.23 -4.33
CA GLY A 180 -4.79 19.03 -4.30
C GLY A 180 -5.52 18.67 -3.01
N ILE A 181 -5.54 19.52 -1.98
CA ILE A 181 -6.38 19.24 -0.80
C ILE A 181 -7.84 19.43 -1.20
N ARG A 182 -8.59 18.33 -1.25
CA ARG A 182 -10.02 18.36 -1.53
C ARG A 182 -10.77 19.03 -0.38
N ASN A 183 -11.89 19.70 -0.68
CA ASN A 183 -12.72 20.36 0.34
C ASN A 183 -13.16 19.38 1.44
N GLN A 184 -13.36 18.09 1.14
CA GLN A 184 -13.70 17.06 2.14
C GLN A 184 -12.58 16.87 3.18
N ALA A 185 -11.31 16.87 2.77
CA ALA A 185 -10.20 16.75 3.74
C ALA A 185 -10.03 18.01 4.60
N THR A 186 -10.54 19.16 4.14
CA THR A 186 -10.61 20.38 4.95
C THR A 186 -11.79 20.30 5.92
N ASP A 187 -12.93 19.80 5.45
CA ASP A 187 -14.14 19.57 6.25
C ASP A 187 -13.85 18.68 7.46
N ASP A 188 -13.12 17.58 7.25
CA ASP A 188 -12.75 16.63 8.30
C ASP A 188 -11.47 17.01 9.06
N HIS A 189 -10.89 18.19 8.84
CA HIS A 189 -9.64 18.65 9.49
C HIS A 189 -8.42 17.74 9.28
N MET A 190 -8.42 16.89 8.24
CA MET A 190 -7.37 15.91 7.96
C MET A 190 -6.12 16.49 7.28
N THR A 191 -6.13 17.77 6.92
CA THR A 191 -5.07 18.37 6.09
C THR A 191 -3.68 18.15 6.68
N THR A 192 -3.50 18.36 7.98
CA THR A 192 -2.19 18.15 8.64
C THR A 192 -1.77 16.69 8.65
N GLU A 193 -2.70 15.77 8.90
CA GLU A 193 -2.44 14.33 8.91
C GLU A 193 -2.05 13.83 7.51
N LEU A 194 -2.73 14.31 6.48
CA LEU A 194 -2.40 14.01 5.08
C LEU A 194 -1.01 14.54 4.72
N CYS A 195 -0.66 15.77 5.10
CA CYS A 195 0.69 16.31 4.89
C CYS A 195 1.76 15.45 5.58
N LEU A 196 1.52 15.03 6.84
CA LEU A 196 2.47 14.19 7.58
C LEU A 196 2.56 12.77 7.02
N HIS A 197 1.45 12.19 6.61
CA HIS A 197 1.42 10.89 5.93
C HIS A 197 2.24 10.93 4.65
N GLU A 198 2.02 11.95 3.84
CA GLU A 198 2.67 12.11 2.56
C GLU A 198 4.17 12.41 2.70
N LEU A 199 4.57 13.18 3.72
CA LEU A 199 5.98 13.35 4.09
C LEU A 199 6.64 12.01 4.46
N ARG A 200 5.98 11.17 5.27
CA ARG A 200 6.50 9.84 5.62
C ARG A 200 6.65 8.95 4.39
N GLU A 201 5.69 9.03 3.46
CA GLU A 201 5.79 8.31 2.19
C GLU A 201 6.94 8.83 1.32
N CYS A 202 7.20 10.15 1.26
CA CYS A 202 8.41 10.69 0.62
C CYS A 202 9.69 10.14 1.27
N GLN A 203 9.77 10.09 2.60
CA GLN A 203 10.95 9.56 3.31
C GLN A 203 11.16 8.07 3.08
N LYS A 204 10.08 7.29 2.99
CA LYS A 204 10.10 5.85 2.75
C LYS A 204 10.43 5.50 1.30
N LEU A 205 9.89 6.28 0.36
CA LEU A 205 9.93 5.94 -1.07
C LEU A 205 11.09 6.61 -1.81
N SER A 206 11.47 7.82 -1.41
CA SER A 206 12.46 8.61 -2.14
C SER A 206 13.86 8.00 -2.03
N LYS A 207 14.53 7.99 -3.18
CA LYS A 207 15.93 7.61 -3.35
C LYS A 207 16.87 8.82 -3.27
N GLY A 208 16.45 9.92 -2.70
CA GLY A 208 17.36 11.05 -2.49
C GLY A 208 16.78 12.00 -1.48
N PRO A 209 16.95 13.31 -1.70
CA PRO A 209 16.22 14.31 -0.93
C PRO A 209 14.72 13.95 -0.90
N SER A 210 14.11 14.06 0.27
CA SER A 210 12.70 13.72 0.50
C SER A 210 11.87 14.90 1.02
N PHE A 211 12.53 15.98 1.42
CA PHE A 211 11.90 17.14 2.03
C PHE A 211 12.61 18.43 1.64
N ILE A 212 11.84 19.45 1.30
CA ILE A 212 12.32 20.82 1.13
C ILE A 212 11.37 21.78 1.84
N SER A 213 11.92 22.84 2.45
CA SER A 213 11.13 23.87 3.10
C SER A 213 11.56 25.27 2.65
N LEU A 214 10.60 26.08 2.20
CA LEU A 214 10.77 27.51 1.96
C LEU A 214 10.24 28.31 3.16
N PHE A 215 11.09 29.13 3.75
CA PHE A 215 10.71 30.03 4.82
C PHE A 215 10.87 31.49 4.40
N ALA A 216 9.81 32.27 4.53
CA ALA A 216 9.84 33.73 4.35
C ALA A 216 9.55 34.40 5.70
N HIS A 217 8.82 35.52 5.71
CA HIS A 217 8.55 36.29 6.93
C HIS A 217 7.29 35.84 7.67
N LYS A 218 6.36 35.13 7.01
CA LYS A 218 5.18 34.58 7.67
C LYS A 218 5.52 33.23 8.31
N TYR A 219 5.01 33.01 9.52
CA TYR A 219 5.02 31.70 10.16
C TYR A 219 4.10 30.70 9.45
N GLY A 220 2.99 31.19 8.89
CA GLY A 220 1.96 30.36 8.27
C GLY A 220 0.77 30.08 9.20
N TYR A 221 -0.25 29.45 8.64
CA TYR A 221 -1.46 29.05 9.36
C TYR A 221 -1.19 27.79 10.19
N ARG A 222 -1.56 27.82 11.47
CA ARG A 222 -1.57 26.64 12.34
C ARG A 222 -3.03 26.20 12.51
N SER A 223 -3.37 25.03 11.98
CA SER A 223 -4.73 24.50 12.10
C SER A 223 -5.05 24.08 13.53
N LEU A 224 -6.36 24.09 13.84
CA LEU A 224 -6.92 23.45 15.02
C LEU A 224 -6.50 21.97 15.09
N SER A 225 -6.25 21.50 16.31
CA SER A 225 -5.99 20.08 16.56
C SER A 225 -7.26 19.29 16.35
N ARG A 226 -7.28 18.41 15.34
CA ARG A 226 -8.40 17.48 15.09
C ARG A 226 -8.68 16.60 16.31
N GLU A 227 -7.65 16.21 17.04
CA GLU A 227 -7.72 15.36 18.23
C GLU A 227 -7.04 16.05 19.42
N ILE A 228 -7.71 16.02 20.57
CA ILE A 228 -7.17 16.48 21.85
C ILE A 228 -7.32 15.34 22.87
N ASN A 229 -6.25 15.04 23.61
CA ASN A 229 -6.32 14.04 24.67
C ASN A 229 -7.40 14.40 25.71
N GLY A 230 -8.16 13.41 26.18
CA GLY A 230 -9.29 13.65 27.07
C GLY A 230 -8.95 14.33 28.39
N GLU A 231 -7.79 14.06 28.97
CA GLU A 231 -7.36 14.73 30.21
C GLU A 231 -6.99 16.19 29.95
N GLU A 232 -6.29 16.44 28.85
CA GLU A 232 -5.90 17.80 28.47
C GLU A 232 -7.11 18.64 28.09
N PHE A 233 -8.06 18.07 27.35
CA PHE A 233 -9.30 18.75 26.99
C PHE A 233 -10.06 19.17 28.24
N ARG A 234 -10.19 18.29 29.25
CA ARG A 234 -10.87 18.62 30.51
C ARG A 234 -10.14 19.72 31.30
N LYS A 235 -8.81 19.74 31.27
CA LYS A 235 -8.03 20.83 31.89
C LYS A 235 -8.25 22.16 31.17
N ILE A 236 -8.24 22.15 29.84
CA ILE A 236 -8.56 23.33 29.01
C ILE A 236 -9.99 23.79 29.32
N GLN A 237 -10.95 22.87 29.30
CA GLN A 237 -12.36 23.12 29.60
C GLN A 237 -12.54 23.75 31.00
N GLY A 238 -11.85 23.22 32.02
CA GLY A 238 -11.92 23.75 33.38
C GLY A 238 -11.30 25.13 33.57
N ALA A 239 -10.44 25.57 32.64
CA ALA A 239 -9.86 26.91 32.63
C ALA A 239 -10.73 27.93 31.86
N VAL A 240 -11.66 27.49 31.01
CA VAL A 240 -12.56 28.40 30.27
C VAL A 240 -13.65 28.91 31.22
N THR A 241 -13.53 30.17 31.64
CA THR A 241 -14.46 30.81 32.60
C THR A 241 -15.70 31.43 31.95
N ASN A 242 -15.65 31.74 30.65
CA ASN A 242 -16.77 32.32 29.92
C ASN A 242 -17.70 31.21 29.40
N GLN A 243 -18.98 31.29 29.77
CA GLN A 243 -20.00 30.31 29.39
C GLN A 243 -20.20 30.20 27.87
N ALA A 244 -20.19 31.32 27.13
CA ALA A 244 -20.34 31.31 25.68
C ALA A 244 -19.15 30.64 24.98
N ASP A 245 -17.93 30.82 25.52
CA ASP A 245 -16.73 30.17 25.00
C ASP A 245 -16.73 28.66 25.28
N LEU A 246 -17.25 28.26 26.44
CA LEU A 246 -17.41 26.86 26.79
C LEU A 246 -18.42 26.16 25.86
N GLU A 247 -19.56 26.81 25.60
CA GLU A 247 -20.55 26.32 24.64
C GLU A 247 -19.99 26.22 23.22
N HIS A 248 -19.20 27.21 22.80
CA HIS A 248 -18.51 27.18 21.50
C HIS A 248 -17.53 26.02 21.39
N LEU A 249 -16.73 25.79 22.44
CA LEU A 249 -15.78 24.69 22.51
C LEU A 249 -16.49 23.32 22.40
N LEU A 250 -17.58 23.13 23.15
CA LEU A 250 -18.36 21.88 23.18
C LEU A 250 -19.24 21.67 21.94
N ARG A 251 -19.61 22.74 21.23
CA ARG A 251 -20.27 22.65 19.92
C ARG A 251 -19.37 22.00 18.87
N TRP A 252 -18.07 22.24 18.97
CA TRP A 252 -17.08 21.81 17.97
C TRP A 252 -16.36 20.51 18.35
N TYR A 253 -16.17 20.20 19.64
CA TYR A 253 -15.49 18.97 20.08
C TYR A 253 -16.42 17.97 20.76
N GLU A 254 -16.29 16.70 20.39
CA GLU A 254 -17.05 15.59 20.98
C GLU A 254 -16.13 14.48 21.50
N LEU A 255 -16.48 13.86 22.62
CA LEU A 255 -15.71 12.77 23.23
C LEU A 255 -15.86 11.49 22.41
N ASP A 256 -14.74 10.92 21.94
CA ASP A 256 -14.66 9.55 21.46
C ASP A 256 -14.24 8.63 22.61
N SER A 257 -15.21 7.86 23.13
CA SER A 257 -14.99 6.87 24.18
C SER A 257 -14.41 5.54 23.69
N ASN A 258 -14.30 5.34 22.37
CA ASN A 258 -13.70 4.13 21.80
C ASN A 258 -12.18 4.21 21.75
N ALA A 259 -11.61 5.42 21.78
CA ALA A 259 -10.17 5.63 21.90
C ALA A 259 -9.69 5.31 23.32
N VAL A 260 -8.51 4.68 23.44
CA VAL A 260 -7.88 4.37 24.73
C VAL A 260 -6.44 4.92 24.71
N PRO A 261 -6.13 6.00 25.46
CA PRO A 261 -7.03 6.78 26.31
C PRO A 261 -8.07 7.58 25.52
N GLY A 262 -9.19 7.95 26.15
CA GLY A 262 -10.27 8.69 25.49
C GLY A 262 -9.81 10.06 24.97
N VAL A 263 -10.36 10.48 23.83
CA VAL A 263 -9.96 11.72 23.12
C VAL A 263 -11.18 12.55 22.72
N PHE A 264 -11.00 13.86 22.57
CA PHE A 264 -12.02 14.73 21.99
C PHE A 264 -11.67 15.01 20.53
N LEU A 265 -12.63 14.76 19.64
CA LEU A 265 -12.51 14.94 18.20
C LEU A 265 -13.23 16.22 17.76
N LEU A 266 -12.55 16.99 16.92
CA LEU A 266 -13.12 18.14 16.24
C LEU A 266 -14.08 17.66 15.16
N ASN A 267 -15.32 18.12 15.25
CA ASN A 267 -16.38 17.77 14.32
C ASN A 267 -16.12 18.29 12.90
N PRO A 268 -16.61 17.59 11.87
CA PRO A 268 -16.58 18.10 10.50
C PRO A 268 -17.22 19.48 10.41
N ILE A 269 -16.66 20.38 9.59
CA ILE A 269 -17.17 21.75 9.42
C ILE A 269 -18.65 21.73 9.01
N SER A 270 -18.97 20.84 8.08
CA SER A 270 -20.31 20.60 7.53
C SER A 270 -21.35 20.15 8.56
N ARG A 271 -20.94 19.64 9.73
CA ARG A 271 -21.87 19.31 10.82
C ARG A 271 -22.55 20.57 11.37
N ASN A 272 -21.78 21.65 11.52
CA ASN A 272 -22.26 22.92 12.08
C ASN A 272 -22.52 23.98 11.00
N ILE A 273 -21.88 23.86 9.83
CA ILE A 273 -21.99 24.76 8.68
C ILE A 273 -22.22 23.92 7.41
N PRO A 274 -23.44 23.40 7.16
CA PRO A 274 -23.73 22.43 6.09
C PRO A 274 -23.30 22.89 4.69
N ASP A 275 -23.37 24.20 4.45
CA ASP A 275 -23.03 24.82 3.17
C ASP A 275 -21.52 24.86 2.88
N PHE A 276 -20.66 24.42 3.81
CA PHE A 276 -19.20 24.37 3.60
C PHE A 276 -18.82 23.50 2.39
N LEU A 277 -19.57 22.42 2.15
CA LEU A 277 -19.38 21.52 1.00
C LEU A 277 -20.33 21.82 -0.17
N SER A 278 -21.00 22.98 -0.16
CA SER A 278 -21.90 23.38 -1.24
C SER A 278 -21.18 23.41 -2.59
N LYS A 279 -21.88 22.98 -3.64
CA LYS A 279 -21.42 23.11 -5.03
C LYS A 279 -21.61 24.53 -5.56
N ASP A 280 -22.48 25.32 -4.92
CA ASP A 280 -22.65 26.73 -5.26
C ASP A 280 -21.49 27.56 -4.68
N PHE A 281 -20.82 28.30 -5.56
CA PHE A 281 -19.60 29.01 -5.23
C PHE A 281 -19.82 30.11 -4.19
N GLU A 282 -20.86 30.94 -4.34
CA GLU A 282 -21.08 32.06 -3.41
C GLU A 282 -21.57 31.57 -2.04
N THR A 283 -22.39 30.52 -2.01
CA THR A 283 -22.84 29.87 -0.78
C THR A 283 -21.66 29.24 -0.05
N GLN A 284 -20.83 28.45 -0.74
CA GLN A 284 -19.62 27.86 -0.15
C GLN A 284 -18.65 28.94 0.36
N LYS A 285 -18.48 30.04 -0.38
CA LYS A 285 -17.58 31.13 0.02
C LYS A 285 -18.05 31.82 1.30
N LYS A 286 -19.37 32.00 1.47
CA LYS A 286 -19.95 32.50 2.73
C LYS A 286 -19.69 31.52 3.87
N ALA A 287 -19.99 30.23 3.68
CA ALA A 287 -19.73 29.18 4.66
C ALA A 287 -18.24 29.05 5.05
N LYS A 288 -17.32 29.15 4.08
CA LYS A 288 -15.87 29.19 4.34
C LYS A 288 -15.46 30.41 5.16
N SER A 289 -16.12 31.54 4.95
CA SER A 289 -15.87 32.74 5.74
C SER A 289 -16.45 32.65 7.15
N GLU A 290 -17.59 31.99 7.32
CA GLU A 290 -18.18 31.72 8.63
C GLU A 290 -17.29 30.78 9.43
N TRP A 291 -16.86 29.66 8.82
CA TRP A 291 -15.90 28.73 9.42
C TRP A 291 -14.63 29.44 9.87
N TRP A 292 -14.10 30.36 9.04
CA TRP A 292 -12.91 31.13 9.41
C TRP A 292 -13.10 31.85 10.75
N THR A 293 -14.20 32.59 10.91
CA THR A 293 -14.52 33.30 12.15
C THR A 293 -14.74 32.35 13.33
N GLU A 294 -15.48 31.25 13.13
CA GLU A 294 -15.70 30.23 14.16
C GLU A 294 -14.38 29.59 14.63
N SER A 295 -13.49 29.28 13.68
CA SER A 295 -12.20 28.63 13.93
C SER A 295 -11.19 29.55 14.61
N GLU A 296 -11.16 30.85 14.25
CA GLU A 296 -10.34 31.86 14.95
C GLU A 296 -10.72 31.93 16.43
N ARG A 297 -12.03 32.05 16.71
CA ARG A 297 -12.49 32.07 18.09
C ARG A 297 -12.17 30.78 18.84
N LEU A 298 -12.37 29.63 18.21
CA LEU A 298 -12.07 28.34 18.82
C LEU A 298 -10.57 28.17 19.14
N MET A 299 -9.69 28.65 18.27
CA MET A 299 -8.24 28.67 18.51
C MET A 299 -7.88 29.55 19.72
N GLU A 300 -8.52 30.71 19.89
CA GLU A 300 -8.32 31.59 21.05
C GLU A 300 -8.71 30.93 22.37
N ILE A 301 -9.88 30.29 22.39
CA ILE A 301 -10.40 29.62 23.57
C ILE A 301 -9.45 28.50 24.00
N ILE A 302 -9.05 27.64 23.05
CA ILE A 302 -8.15 26.52 23.31
C ILE A 302 -6.77 27.01 23.75
N ALA A 303 -6.21 28.04 23.10
CA ALA A 303 -4.89 28.56 23.45
C ALA A 303 -4.85 29.18 24.84
N THR A 304 -5.91 29.92 25.21
CA THR A 304 -6.04 30.55 26.54
C THR A 304 -6.22 29.48 27.61
N GLY A 305 -7.20 28.59 27.43
CA GLY A 305 -7.47 27.50 28.37
C GLY A 305 -6.27 26.55 28.52
N ALA A 306 -5.50 26.31 27.46
CA ALA A 306 -4.27 25.53 27.54
C ALA A 306 -3.15 26.25 28.31
N THR A 307 -3.02 27.56 28.16
CA THR A 307 -2.00 28.35 28.88
C THR A 307 -2.29 28.40 30.38
N GLU A 308 -3.56 28.40 30.76
CA GLU A 308 -4.00 28.45 32.15
C GLU A 308 -4.12 27.06 32.80
N GLY A 309 -4.57 26.06 32.04
CA GLY A 309 -4.89 24.72 32.55
C GLY A 309 -3.80 23.66 32.39
N LEU A 310 -2.79 23.87 31.54
CA LEU A 310 -1.72 22.90 31.26
C LEU A 310 -0.33 23.41 31.69
N ASP A 311 0.62 22.48 31.83
CA ASP A 311 2.02 22.85 31.99
C ASP A 311 2.57 23.52 30.71
N ARG A 312 3.72 24.19 30.85
CA ARG A 312 4.32 25.01 29.79
C ARG A 312 4.61 24.23 28.50
N ASP A 313 5.00 22.97 28.60
CA ASP A 313 5.37 22.15 27.46
C ASP A 313 4.12 21.61 26.76
N SER A 314 3.15 21.12 27.53
CA SER A 314 1.85 20.68 27.02
C SER A 314 1.06 21.82 26.39
N ALA A 315 1.08 23.03 26.96
CA ALA A 315 0.42 24.21 26.41
C ALA A 315 1.02 24.69 25.08
N ARG A 316 2.29 24.38 24.79
CA ARG A 316 3.00 24.86 23.58
C ARG A 316 2.31 24.42 22.28
N LYS A 317 1.65 23.27 22.28
CA LYS A 317 0.97 22.73 21.09
C LYS A 317 -0.29 23.50 20.69
N TYR A 318 -0.86 24.28 21.61
CA TYR A 318 -2.09 25.04 21.39
C TYR A 318 -1.86 26.53 21.09
N LYS A 319 -0.61 26.99 21.08
CA LYS A 319 -0.31 28.41 20.81
C LYS A 319 -0.69 28.80 19.38
N ILE A 320 -1.48 29.87 19.25
CA ILE A 320 -1.87 30.50 17.98
C ILE A 320 -0.67 31.20 17.35
N SER A 321 -0.60 31.14 16.02
CA SER A 321 0.27 32.00 15.22
C SER A 321 -0.56 32.66 14.12
N GLU A 322 -0.86 33.94 14.31
CA GLU A 322 -1.45 34.79 13.27
C GLU A 322 -0.37 35.71 12.72
N CYS A 323 -0.20 35.69 11.40
CA CYS A 323 0.76 36.56 10.71
C CYS A 323 0.12 37.89 10.26
N LEU A 324 -1.10 38.20 10.72
CA LEU A 324 -1.86 39.39 10.37
C LEU A 324 -2.60 39.86 11.63
N GLY A 325 -2.48 41.14 11.97
CA GLY A 325 -3.02 41.73 13.19
C GLY A 325 -2.19 42.94 13.62
N ASP A 326 -2.52 43.51 14.78
CA ASP A 326 -1.80 44.65 15.36
C ASP A 326 -0.34 44.32 15.67
N GLU A 327 0.45 45.35 16.00
CA GLU A 327 1.90 45.25 16.10
C GLU A 327 2.42 44.09 16.96
N LYS A 328 1.75 43.87 18.09
CA LYS A 328 2.07 42.80 19.04
C LYS A 328 1.89 41.39 18.44
N VAL A 329 0.92 41.23 17.55
CA VAL A 329 0.58 39.94 16.92
C VAL A 329 1.68 39.53 15.93
N TRP A 330 2.12 40.46 15.06
CA TRP A 330 3.19 40.14 14.12
C TRP A 330 4.54 39.94 14.81
N GLN A 331 4.84 40.66 15.90
CA GLN A 331 6.06 40.45 16.69
C GLN A 331 6.12 39.03 17.26
N LYS A 332 5.01 38.53 17.83
CA LYS A 332 4.90 37.16 18.35
C LYS A 332 5.07 36.12 17.24
N ALA A 333 4.42 36.31 16.09
CA ALA A 333 4.56 35.42 14.95
C ALA A 333 5.98 35.39 14.37
N ARG A 334 6.67 36.55 14.32
CA ARG A 334 8.08 36.62 13.93
C ARG A 334 9.01 35.91 14.90
N ALA A 335 8.78 36.03 16.21
CA ALA A 335 9.54 35.29 17.21
C ALA A 335 9.36 33.77 17.06
N MET A 336 8.13 33.30 16.81
CA MET A 336 7.86 31.89 16.52
C MET A 336 8.50 31.41 15.21
N ASN A 337 8.49 32.25 14.16
CA ASN A 337 9.13 31.93 12.88
C ASN A 337 10.66 31.84 13.04
N LYS A 338 11.25 32.75 13.81
CA LYS A 338 12.67 32.68 14.17
C LYS A 338 13.00 31.39 14.91
N ASP A 339 12.27 31.03 15.98
CA ASP A 339 12.46 29.75 16.69
C ASP A 339 12.35 28.54 15.76
N LEU A 340 11.38 28.55 14.83
CA LEU A 340 11.22 27.47 13.87
C LEU A 340 12.41 27.39 12.90
N LYS A 341 12.84 28.52 12.34
CA LYS A 341 14.01 28.60 11.46
C LYS A 341 15.25 28.08 12.16
N ASP A 342 15.53 28.56 13.38
CA ASP A 342 16.71 28.17 14.18
C ASP A 342 16.70 26.66 14.48
N ARG A 343 15.54 26.10 14.85
CA ARG A 343 15.41 24.65 15.08
C ARG A 343 15.62 23.85 13.80
N MET A 344 15.09 24.31 12.67
CA MET A 344 15.24 23.62 11.39
C MET A 344 16.68 23.67 10.89
N THR A 345 17.32 24.85 10.89
CA THR A 345 18.71 25.00 10.45
C THR A 345 19.68 24.25 11.35
N SER A 346 19.41 24.14 12.65
CA SER A 346 20.23 23.32 13.57
C SER A 346 20.23 21.81 13.26
N LYS A 347 19.31 21.34 12.42
CA LYS A 347 19.16 19.94 12.01
C LYS A 347 19.62 19.66 10.59
N LEU A 348 20.01 20.69 9.84
CA LEU A 348 20.41 20.59 8.44
C LEU A 348 21.91 20.86 8.30
N ASN A 349 22.54 20.25 7.29
CA ASN A 349 23.88 20.66 6.87
C ASN A 349 23.82 22.10 6.36
N ALA A 350 24.83 22.92 6.69
CA ALA A 350 24.95 24.30 6.23
C ALA A 350 24.88 24.41 4.69
N ASP A 351 25.42 23.42 3.96
CA ASP A 351 25.37 23.35 2.49
C ASP A 351 23.94 23.21 1.95
N HIS A 352 22.99 22.77 2.78
CA HIS A 352 21.58 22.61 2.43
C HIS A 352 20.71 23.80 2.89
N VAL A 353 21.33 24.87 3.39
CA VAL A 353 20.64 26.08 3.88
C VAL A 353 21.02 27.28 3.02
N HIS A 354 20.07 27.77 2.23
CA HIS A 354 20.24 28.98 1.42
C HIS A 354 19.42 30.13 2.01
N THR A 355 20.07 31.29 2.19
CA THR A 355 19.44 32.51 2.70
C THR A 355 19.54 33.61 1.64
N TYR A 356 18.46 34.34 1.45
CA TYR A 356 18.36 35.45 0.50
C TYR A 356 17.75 36.65 1.22
N GLU A 357 18.36 37.81 1.05
CA GLU A 357 17.88 39.09 1.59
C GLU A 357 17.35 39.95 0.45
N LEU A 358 16.16 40.52 0.64
CA LEU A 358 15.44 41.28 -0.39
C LEU A 358 14.67 42.42 0.25
N ASN A 359 14.58 43.53 -0.48
CA ASN A 359 13.74 44.65 -0.09
C ASN A 359 12.29 44.39 -0.51
N TRP A 360 11.35 44.44 0.43
CA TRP A 360 9.94 44.25 0.11
C TRP A 360 9.37 45.48 -0.59
N MET A 361 8.67 45.28 -1.70
CA MET A 361 7.82 46.31 -2.28
C MET A 361 6.45 46.34 -1.58
N GLU A 362 5.63 47.35 -1.85
CA GLU A 362 4.31 47.54 -1.20
C GLU A 362 3.41 46.30 -1.24
N LYS A 363 3.52 45.48 -2.31
CA LYS A 363 2.76 44.23 -2.50
C LYS A 363 3.58 42.95 -2.27
N GLY A 364 4.80 43.07 -1.74
CA GLY A 364 5.73 41.96 -1.55
C GLY A 364 6.71 41.82 -2.73
N ILE A 365 6.92 40.59 -3.18
CA ILE A 365 7.76 40.31 -4.35
C ILE A 365 7.02 40.71 -5.62
N ASP A 366 7.71 41.40 -6.50
CA ASP A 366 7.22 41.90 -7.79
C ASP A 366 8.15 41.43 -8.91
N PRO A 367 7.76 40.44 -9.73
CA PRO A 367 8.58 39.93 -10.82
C PRO A 367 8.96 40.96 -11.88
N ASP A 368 8.23 42.07 -11.99
CA ASP A 368 8.54 43.13 -12.95
C ASP A 368 9.65 44.07 -12.43
N CYS A 369 9.96 43.99 -11.13
CA CYS A 369 11.13 44.65 -10.54
C CYS A 369 12.39 43.83 -10.83
N ARG A 370 13.43 44.49 -11.35
CA ARG A 370 14.70 43.84 -11.72
C ARG A 370 15.36 43.09 -10.55
N GLU A 371 15.44 43.71 -9.37
CA GLU A 371 16.04 43.08 -8.17
C GLU A 371 15.34 41.76 -7.81
N HIS A 372 14.00 41.76 -7.86
CA HIS A 372 13.19 40.59 -7.58
C HIS A 372 13.24 39.54 -8.69
N ALA A 373 13.30 39.95 -9.96
CA ALA A 373 13.48 39.04 -11.08
C ALA A 373 14.81 38.30 -10.99
N ASP A 374 15.90 39.04 -10.72
CA ASP A 374 17.25 38.50 -10.53
C ASP A 374 17.27 37.53 -9.32
N TYR A 375 16.59 37.89 -8.23
CA TYR A 375 16.40 36.99 -7.10
C TYR A 375 15.67 35.69 -7.46
N LEU A 376 14.52 35.79 -8.15
CA LEU A 376 13.71 34.64 -8.51
C LEU A 376 14.47 33.69 -9.45
N GLU A 377 15.28 34.24 -10.36
CA GLU A 377 16.19 33.46 -11.19
C GLU A 377 17.28 32.78 -10.36
N LYS A 378 17.89 33.52 -9.43
CA LYS A 378 18.94 32.99 -8.55
C LYS A 378 18.44 31.85 -7.66
N ILE A 379 17.34 32.04 -6.91
CA ILE A 379 16.80 30.99 -6.02
C ILE A 379 16.35 29.75 -6.81
N THR A 380 15.84 29.93 -8.03
CA THR A 380 15.45 28.82 -8.91
C THR A 380 16.68 28.03 -9.38
N THR A 381 17.74 28.73 -9.77
CA THR A 381 18.99 28.12 -10.23
C THR A 381 19.72 27.41 -9.10
N ASP A 382 19.85 28.06 -7.94
CA ASP A 382 20.44 27.48 -6.73
C ASP A 382 19.69 26.21 -6.31
N PHE A 383 18.34 26.28 -6.23
CA PHE A 383 17.51 25.10 -5.93
C PHE A 383 17.73 23.96 -6.91
N GLN A 384 17.71 24.25 -8.22
CA GLN A 384 17.90 23.26 -9.26
C GLN A 384 19.27 22.57 -9.13
N ASN A 385 20.35 23.36 -8.98
CA ASN A 385 21.71 22.85 -8.88
C ASN A 385 21.92 22.03 -7.61
N GLN A 386 21.44 22.53 -6.46
CA GLN A 386 21.55 21.82 -5.19
C GLN A 386 20.78 20.51 -5.21
N MET A 387 19.55 20.50 -5.73
CA MET A 387 18.76 19.28 -5.86
C MET A 387 19.43 18.25 -6.77
N ILE A 388 19.93 18.67 -7.93
CA ILE A 388 20.64 17.77 -8.86
C ILE A 388 21.88 17.19 -8.19
N ALA A 389 22.67 18.02 -7.50
CA ALA A 389 23.87 17.59 -6.78
C ALA A 389 23.53 16.56 -5.68
N SER A 390 22.54 16.85 -4.83
CA SER A 390 22.12 15.93 -3.76
C SER A 390 21.50 14.63 -4.30
N ILE A 391 20.80 14.68 -5.44
CA ILE A 391 20.30 13.47 -6.13
C ILE A 391 21.47 12.64 -6.64
N ASP A 392 22.45 13.27 -7.28
CA ASP A 392 23.62 12.59 -7.84
C ASP A 392 24.48 11.93 -6.76
N GLU A 393 24.68 12.62 -5.64
CA GLU A 393 25.32 12.06 -4.46
C GLU A 393 24.53 10.85 -3.93
N SER A 394 23.21 10.99 -3.75
CA SER A 394 22.35 9.91 -3.27
C SER A 394 22.33 8.67 -4.18
N ILE A 395 22.41 8.87 -5.51
CA ILE A 395 22.51 7.78 -6.48
C ILE A 395 23.88 7.11 -6.38
N LYS A 396 24.96 7.90 -6.36
CA LYS A 396 26.34 7.41 -6.28
C LYS A 396 26.62 6.64 -4.99
N GLU A 397 26.14 7.11 -3.85
CA GLU A 397 26.25 6.41 -2.57
C GLU A 397 25.62 5.02 -2.64
N ARG A 398 24.44 4.89 -3.26
CA ARG A 398 23.77 3.60 -3.41
C ARG A 398 24.45 2.67 -4.40
N GLU A 399 24.94 3.18 -5.53
CA GLU A 399 25.68 2.36 -6.49
C GLU A 399 26.96 1.78 -5.86
N ASN A 400 27.61 2.56 -4.99
CA ASN A 400 28.81 2.15 -4.27
C ASN A 400 28.55 1.22 -3.08
N ASP A 401 27.34 1.26 -2.50
CA ASP A 401 26.97 0.35 -1.43
C ASP A 401 26.71 -1.06 -2.00
N LYS A 402 27.76 -1.89 -2.02
CA LYS A 402 27.70 -3.31 -2.41
C LYS A 402 26.66 -4.11 -1.63
N LYS A 403 26.17 -3.64 -0.48
CA LYS A 403 25.07 -4.27 0.26
C LYS A 403 23.72 -3.95 -0.37
N LEU A 404 23.54 -2.81 -1.01
CA LEU A 404 22.27 -2.38 -1.64
C LEU A 404 22.23 -2.66 -3.15
N THR A 405 23.38 -2.67 -3.83
CA THR A 405 23.46 -2.95 -5.27
C THR A 405 23.20 -4.43 -5.55
N LEU A 406 22.04 -4.72 -6.12
CA LEU A 406 21.67 -6.07 -6.55
C LEU A 406 22.29 -6.36 -7.92
N LYS A 407 22.65 -7.63 -8.13
CA LYS A 407 22.94 -8.13 -9.49
C LYS A 407 21.62 -8.14 -10.29
N PRO A 408 21.63 -8.01 -11.62
CA PRO A 408 20.41 -8.01 -12.43
C PRO A 408 19.46 -9.17 -12.10
N ASP A 409 19.99 -10.40 -12.00
CA ASP A 409 19.21 -11.58 -11.60
C ASP A 409 18.50 -11.39 -10.24
N HIS A 410 19.16 -10.73 -9.28
CA HIS A 410 18.61 -10.51 -7.94
C HIS A 410 17.56 -9.39 -7.93
N GLU A 411 17.64 -8.41 -8.85
CA GLU A 411 16.60 -7.38 -9.01
C GLU A 411 15.28 -8.03 -9.40
N GLU A 412 15.29 -8.95 -10.36
CA GLU A 412 14.12 -9.75 -10.76
C GLU A 412 13.53 -10.51 -9.56
N PHE A 413 14.35 -11.21 -8.77
CA PHE A 413 13.86 -11.95 -7.60
C PHE A 413 13.26 -11.01 -6.53
N MET A 414 13.87 -9.84 -6.37
CA MET A 414 13.44 -8.82 -5.43
C MET A 414 12.09 -8.21 -5.82
N GLU A 415 11.87 -7.94 -7.10
CA GLU A 415 10.60 -7.39 -7.60
C GLU A 415 9.43 -8.31 -7.25
N HIS A 416 9.57 -9.62 -7.48
CA HIS A 416 8.54 -10.60 -7.10
C HIS A 416 8.38 -10.70 -5.58
N ALA A 417 9.45 -10.63 -4.79
CA ALA A 417 9.38 -10.64 -3.33
C ALA A 417 8.63 -9.42 -2.76
N VAL A 418 8.87 -8.22 -3.33
CA VAL A 418 8.15 -7.00 -2.97
C VAL A 418 6.66 -7.10 -3.37
N LEU A 419 6.36 -7.66 -4.54
CA LEU A 419 4.98 -7.89 -4.97
C LEU A 419 4.25 -8.87 -4.05
N VAL A 420 4.89 -9.93 -3.55
CA VAL A 420 4.30 -10.83 -2.55
C VAL A 420 3.80 -10.03 -1.34
N ARG A 421 4.67 -9.19 -0.75
CA ARG A 421 4.29 -8.36 0.41
C ARG A 421 3.10 -7.45 0.08
N LYS A 422 3.19 -6.70 -1.02
CA LYS A 422 2.14 -5.78 -1.46
C LYS A 422 0.80 -6.48 -1.70
N LYS A 423 0.80 -7.69 -2.27
CA LYS A 423 -0.42 -8.46 -2.58
C LYS A 423 -1.01 -9.17 -1.35
N CYS A 424 -0.22 -9.35 -0.29
CA CYS A 424 -0.68 -9.85 1.00
C CYS A 424 -1.34 -8.76 1.86
N ASP A 425 -1.04 -7.48 1.61
CA ASP A 425 -1.62 -6.37 2.36
C ASP A 425 -3.15 -6.34 2.16
N GLY A 426 -3.88 -6.39 3.27
CA GLY A 426 -5.36 -6.33 3.25
C GLY A 426 -6.06 -7.66 2.97
N VAL A 427 -5.34 -8.79 2.84
CA VAL A 427 -6.00 -10.11 2.76
C VAL A 427 -6.67 -10.45 4.09
N ARG A 428 -7.95 -10.82 4.04
CA ARG A 428 -8.77 -11.22 5.19
C ARG A 428 -9.54 -12.50 4.85
N GLY A 429 -9.49 -13.49 5.74
CA GLY A 429 -10.17 -14.78 5.58
C GLY A 429 -9.58 -15.67 4.47
N ARG A 430 -10.37 -16.67 4.03
CA ARG A 430 -10.00 -17.70 3.03
C ARG A 430 -8.90 -18.67 3.50
N ASP A 431 -8.76 -18.84 4.81
CA ASP A 431 -7.79 -19.74 5.44
C ASP A 431 -7.94 -21.18 4.95
N HIS A 432 -9.16 -21.60 4.62
CA HIS A 432 -9.43 -22.93 4.09
C HIS A 432 -8.76 -23.20 2.73
N ILE A 433 -8.56 -22.18 1.88
CA ILE A 433 -7.88 -22.33 0.58
C ILE A 433 -6.38 -22.42 0.80
N VAL A 434 -5.83 -21.52 1.61
CA VAL A 434 -4.41 -21.52 1.99
C VAL A 434 -4.05 -22.86 2.65
N LYS A 435 -4.93 -23.39 3.50
CA LYS A 435 -4.79 -24.72 4.11
C LYS A 435 -4.71 -25.83 3.07
N LYS A 436 -5.56 -25.82 2.04
CA LYS A 436 -5.49 -26.83 0.96
C LYS A 436 -4.19 -26.74 0.17
N ILE A 437 -3.68 -25.53 -0.08
CA ILE A 437 -2.37 -25.34 -0.71
C ILE A 437 -1.27 -25.90 0.21
N LYS A 438 -1.34 -25.64 1.53
CA LYS A 438 -0.44 -26.21 2.53
C LYS A 438 -0.48 -27.74 2.52
N ASP A 439 -1.67 -28.34 2.53
CA ASP A 439 -1.86 -29.79 2.50
C ASP A 439 -1.27 -30.40 1.21
N TYR A 440 -1.40 -29.72 0.07
CA TYR A 440 -0.75 -30.13 -1.18
C TYR A 440 0.79 -30.06 -1.12
N VAL A 441 1.32 -28.96 -0.55
CA VAL A 441 2.77 -28.75 -0.39
C VAL A 441 3.38 -29.82 0.51
N LEU A 442 2.69 -30.20 1.59
CA LEU A 442 3.15 -31.20 2.56
C LEU A 442 2.80 -32.64 2.17
N GLY A 443 1.84 -32.84 1.27
CA GLY A 443 1.35 -34.16 0.86
C GLY A 443 2.24 -34.87 -0.17
N ASP A 444 1.80 -36.05 -0.59
CA ASP A 444 2.54 -36.91 -1.54
C ASP A 444 2.19 -36.68 -3.02
N SER A 445 1.32 -35.70 -3.33
CA SER A 445 0.94 -35.41 -4.72
C SER A 445 2.17 -35.08 -5.57
N MET A 446 2.23 -35.69 -6.75
CA MET A 446 3.27 -35.49 -7.76
C MET A 446 2.73 -34.74 -9.00
N GLU A 447 1.56 -34.12 -8.89
CA GLU A 447 0.94 -33.37 -9.98
C GLU A 447 0.90 -31.88 -9.64
N PRO A 448 1.04 -30.95 -10.61
CA PRO A 448 0.88 -29.53 -10.34
C PRO A 448 -0.51 -29.19 -9.80
N LEU A 449 -0.59 -28.22 -8.87
CA LEU A 449 -1.85 -27.71 -8.33
C LEU A 449 -2.29 -26.47 -9.13
N ILE A 450 -3.55 -26.44 -9.57
CA ILE A 450 -4.13 -25.31 -10.30
C ILE A 450 -5.11 -24.55 -9.43
N VAL A 451 -4.93 -23.23 -9.35
CA VAL A 451 -5.82 -22.28 -8.67
C VAL A 451 -6.52 -21.43 -9.71
N HIS A 452 -7.83 -21.63 -9.90
CA HIS A 452 -8.57 -20.96 -10.96
C HIS A 452 -9.90 -20.37 -10.46
N GLY A 453 -10.38 -19.36 -11.17
CA GLY A 453 -11.59 -18.63 -10.82
C GLY A 453 -11.74 -17.36 -11.64
N GLU A 454 -12.85 -16.65 -11.44
CA GLU A 454 -13.15 -15.41 -12.18
C GLU A 454 -12.12 -14.30 -11.95
N SER A 455 -12.02 -13.37 -12.89
CA SER A 455 -11.16 -12.19 -12.74
C SER A 455 -11.58 -11.38 -11.51
N GLY A 456 -10.61 -10.85 -10.76
CA GLY A 456 -10.89 -10.06 -9.56
C GLY A 456 -11.29 -10.86 -8.31
N CYS A 457 -11.48 -12.19 -8.38
CA CYS A 457 -11.87 -12.99 -7.21
C CYS A 457 -10.77 -13.11 -6.14
N GLY A 458 -9.56 -12.59 -6.37
CA GLY A 458 -8.46 -12.52 -5.39
C GLY A 458 -7.45 -13.67 -5.44
N LYS A 459 -7.35 -14.38 -6.58
CA LYS A 459 -6.37 -15.46 -6.83
C LYS A 459 -4.94 -15.04 -6.50
N THR A 460 -4.48 -13.96 -7.12
CA THR A 460 -3.13 -13.40 -6.95
C THR A 460 -2.80 -13.12 -5.50
N SER A 461 -3.74 -12.60 -4.73
CA SER A 461 -3.55 -12.33 -3.30
C SER A 461 -3.45 -13.61 -2.47
N ILE A 462 -4.24 -14.65 -2.78
CA ILE A 462 -4.17 -15.94 -2.09
C ILE A 462 -2.91 -16.72 -2.44
N VAL A 463 -2.50 -16.70 -3.72
CA VAL A 463 -1.24 -17.30 -4.18
C VAL A 463 -0.05 -16.60 -3.55
N ALA A 464 -0.06 -15.25 -3.49
CA ALA A 464 0.97 -14.48 -2.80
C ALA A 464 1.02 -14.81 -1.29
N LEU A 465 -0.14 -14.91 -0.64
CA LEU A 465 -0.22 -15.30 0.77
C LEU A 465 0.36 -16.70 0.98
N ALA A 466 -0.06 -17.68 0.19
CA ALA A 466 0.48 -19.04 0.27
C ALA A 466 1.99 -19.09 0.00
N ALA A 467 2.49 -18.33 -0.97
CA ALA A 467 3.92 -18.22 -1.25
C ALA A 467 4.70 -17.65 -0.07
N ARG A 468 4.16 -16.63 0.61
CA ARG A 468 4.76 -16.05 1.83
C ARG A 468 4.86 -17.08 2.96
N GLU A 469 3.82 -17.87 3.16
CA GLU A 469 3.76 -18.88 4.22
C GLU A 469 4.56 -20.17 3.89
N ALA A 470 4.75 -20.49 2.61
CA ALA A 470 5.33 -21.76 2.17
C ALA A 470 6.73 -22.04 2.71
N PHE A 471 7.55 -21.01 2.94
CA PHE A 471 8.90 -21.18 3.48
C PHE A 471 8.89 -21.73 4.92
N SER A 472 7.91 -21.30 5.74
CA SER A 472 7.69 -21.85 7.08
C SER A 472 7.07 -23.24 7.02
N TRP A 473 6.17 -23.51 6.07
CA TRP A 473 5.58 -24.86 5.94
C TRP A 473 6.63 -25.95 5.68
N ILE A 474 7.68 -25.62 4.94
CA ILE A 474 8.80 -26.54 4.70
C ILE A 474 9.91 -26.41 5.75
N HIS A 475 9.68 -25.67 6.85
CA HIS A 475 10.62 -25.42 7.95
C HIS A 475 11.97 -24.87 7.47
N GLY A 476 11.96 -24.00 6.46
CA GLY A 476 13.17 -23.50 5.81
C GLY A 476 14.04 -24.56 5.10
N ASN A 477 13.61 -25.83 5.04
CA ASN A 477 14.37 -26.94 4.45
C ASN A 477 14.20 -26.99 2.92
N GLY A 478 14.56 -25.91 2.25
CA GLY A 478 14.29 -25.81 0.83
C GLY A 478 14.39 -24.42 0.26
N MET A 479 13.56 -24.20 -0.75
CA MET A 479 13.46 -22.96 -1.52
C MET A 479 12.02 -22.75 -1.97
N VAL A 480 11.57 -21.50 -1.94
CA VAL A 480 10.30 -21.07 -2.53
C VAL A 480 10.60 -20.11 -3.69
N ILE A 481 9.95 -20.30 -4.82
CA ILE A 481 10.04 -19.42 -5.99
C ILE A 481 8.65 -18.86 -6.25
N MET A 482 8.53 -17.54 -6.40
CA MET A 482 7.31 -16.87 -6.82
C MET A 482 7.57 -16.06 -8.08
N ARG A 483 6.69 -16.17 -9.07
CA ARG A 483 6.69 -15.33 -10.28
C ARG A 483 5.28 -14.83 -10.57
N PHE A 484 5.10 -13.51 -10.61
CA PHE A 484 3.92 -12.86 -11.16
C PHE A 484 4.15 -12.63 -12.65
N LEU A 485 3.41 -13.32 -13.51
CA LEU A 485 3.65 -13.21 -14.95
C LEU A 485 3.15 -11.86 -15.48
N GLY A 486 3.91 -11.29 -16.42
CA GLY A 486 3.63 -9.98 -17.02
C GLY A 486 3.97 -8.77 -16.13
N SER A 487 4.49 -8.97 -14.91
CA SER A 487 4.88 -7.85 -14.03
C SER A 487 6.29 -7.32 -14.33
N THR A 488 7.15 -8.14 -14.93
CA THR A 488 8.53 -7.80 -15.28
C THR A 488 8.85 -8.28 -16.70
N GLN A 489 9.94 -7.78 -17.29
CA GLN A 489 10.36 -8.22 -18.62
C GLN A 489 10.78 -9.70 -18.62
N ASP A 490 11.40 -10.15 -17.52
CA ASP A 490 11.86 -11.52 -17.35
C ASP A 490 10.74 -12.52 -17.02
N SER A 491 9.54 -12.03 -16.68
CA SER A 491 8.34 -12.85 -16.42
C SER A 491 7.28 -12.77 -17.52
N SER A 492 7.59 -12.14 -18.65
CA SER A 492 6.64 -11.93 -19.76
C SER A 492 6.64 -13.05 -20.81
N ASN A 493 7.74 -13.81 -20.93
CA ASN A 493 7.87 -14.91 -21.90
C ASN A 493 8.47 -16.17 -21.25
N VAL A 494 8.12 -17.35 -21.73
CA VAL A 494 8.53 -18.65 -21.15
C VAL A 494 10.05 -18.83 -21.07
N MET A 495 10.78 -18.31 -22.05
CA MET A 495 12.23 -18.42 -22.13
C MET A 495 12.93 -17.59 -21.06
N SER A 496 12.56 -16.30 -20.92
CA SER A 496 13.10 -15.43 -19.87
C SER A 496 12.64 -15.89 -18.48
N LEU A 497 11.41 -16.41 -18.37
CA LEU A 497 10.88 -16.99 -17.14
C LEU A 497 11.72 -18.20 -16.69
N LEU A 498 12.01 -19.13 -17.59
CA LEU A 498 12.85 -20.30 -17.29
C LEU A 498 14.28 -19.88 -16.96
N GLN A 499 14.85 -18.90 -17.68
CA GLN A 499 16.17 -18.35 -17.36
C GLN A 499 16.20 -17.74 -15.96
N SER A 500 15.19 -16.95 -15.59
CA SER A 500 15.03 -16.35 -14.26
C SER A 500 14.92 -17.40 -13.16
N MET A 501 14.06 -18.42 -13.32
CA MET A 501 13.91 -19.50 -12.33
C MET A 501 15.17 -20.35 -12.22
N ASN A 502 15.78 -20.73 -13.34
CA ASN A 502 17.03 -21.48 -13.36
C ASN A 502 18.15 -20.70 -12.66
N SER A 503 18.31 -19.41 -12.96
CA SER A 503 19.31 -18.56 -12.31
C SER A 503 19.12 -18.51 -10.79
N GLN A 504 17.87 -18.43 -10.31
CA GLN A 504 17.60 -18.45 -8.86
C GLN A 504 18.03 -19.76 -8.21
N ILE A 505 17.74 -20.90 -8.85
CA ILE A 505 18.15 -22.23 -8.38
C ILE A 505 19.69 -22.40 -8.45
N GLU A 506 20.32 -21.87 -9.49
CA GLU A 506 21.78 -21.83 -9.60
C GLU A 506 22.41 -21.07 -8.43
N LYS A 507 21.86 -19.93 -8.03
CA LYS A 507 22.36 -19.19 -6.85
C LYS A 507 22.19 -20.00 -5.57
N TYR A 508 21.03 -20.66 -5.42
CA TYR A 508 20.73 -21.49 -4.25
C TYR A 508 21.77 -22.61 -4.07
N PHE A 509 22.08 -23.34 -5.14
CA PHE A 509 23.06 -24.43 -5.10
C PHE A 509 24.51 -23.98 -5.36
N LYS A 510 24.74 -22.68 -5.56
CA LYS A 510 26.05 -22.10 -5.93
C LYS A 510 26.65 -22.75 -7.19
N LEU A 511 25.81 -23.00 -8.19
CA LEU A 511 26.20 -23.59 -9.47
C LEU A 511 26.76 -22.53 -10.42
N ARG A 512 27.58 -22.98 -11.39
CA ARG A 512 27.99 -22.14 -12.51
C ARG A 512 26.80 -21.92 -13.43
N ALA A 513 26.53 -20.65 -13.76
CA ALA A 513 25.41 -20.27 -14.59
C ALA A 513 25.52 -20.87 -16.00
N VAL A 514 24.43 -21.48 -16.47
CA VAL A 514 24.30 -22.02 -17.82
C VAL A 514 23.42 -21.09 -18.63
N LYS A 515 24.05 -20.25 -19.45
CA LYS A 515 23.31 -19.40 -20.40
C LYS A 515 22.98 -20.21 -21.64
N SER A 516 21.70 -20.40 -21.91
CA SER A 516 21.22 -20.98 -23.17
C SER A 516 20.16 -20.08 -23.79
N GLN A 517 20.23 -19.97 -25.12
CA GLN A 517 19.21 -19.34 -25.94
C GLN A 517 18.27 -20.37 -26.61
N ASP A 518 18.38 -21.65 -26.24
CA ASP A 518 17.48 -22.71 -26.70
C ASP A 518 16.50 -23.09 -25.59
N ILE A 519 15.21 -22.95 -25.87
CA ILE A 519 14.13 -23.33 -24.94
C ILE A 519 14.22 -24.81 -24.53
N LYS A 520 14.61 -25.72 -25.43
CA LYS A 520 14.70 -27.16 -25.12
C LYS A 520 15.79 -27.42 -24.09
N GLU A 521 16.93 -26.73 -24.20
CA GLU A 521 18.01 -26.79 -23.23
C GLU A 521 17.59 -26.18 -21.90
N LEU A 522 16.90 -25.04 -21.89
CA LEU A 522 16.39 -24.41 -20.67
C LEU A 522 15.42 -25.32 -19.91
N ILE A 523 14.49 -25.98 -20.63
CA ILE A 523 13.56 -26.97 -20.06
C ILE A 523 14.33 -28.17 -19.49
N LYS A 524 15.33 -28.68 -20.21
CA LYS A 524 16.17 -29.80 -19.75
C LYS A 524 16.95 -29.43 -18.48
N THR A 525 17.50 -28.22 -18.44
CA THR A 525 18.22 -27.67 -17.29
C THR A 525 17.28 -27.53 -16.09
N PHE A 526 16.10 -26.94 -16.27
CA PHE A 526 15.09 -26.80 -15.23
C PHE A 526 14.69 -28.15 -14.63
N LYS A 527 14.38 -29.15 -15.48
CA LYS A 527 14.08 -30.53 -15.05
C LYS A 527 15.24 -31.17 -14.27
N THR A 528 16.48 -30.90 -14.67
CA THR A 528 17.67 -31.41 -13.99
C THR A 528 17.83 -30.77 -12.61
N TYR A 529 17.59 -29.47 -12.48
CA TYR A 529 17.64 -28.76 -11.21
C TYR A 529 16.56 -29.21 -10.22
N LEU A 530 15.33 -29.51 -10.68
CA LEU A 530 14.31 -30.10 -9.81
C LEU A 530 14.79 -31.43 -9.18
N ARG A 531 15.58 -32.23 -9.90
CA ARG A 531 16.15 -33.48 -9.37
C ARG A 531 17.24 -33.25 -8.30
N PHE A 532 17.92 -32.10 -8.30
CA PHE A 532 18.92 -31.79 -7.27
C PHE A 532 18.29 -31.65 -5.89
N PHE A 533 17.06 -31.15 -5.80
CA PHE A 533 16.32 -31.07 -4.54
C PHE A 533 16.06 -32.45 -3.93
N VAL A 534 15.71 -33.46 -4.74
CA VAL A 534 15.61 -34.86 -4.30
C VAL A 534 16.95 -35.35 -3.75
N LEU A 535 18.03 -35.17 -4.52
CA LEU A 535 19.37 -35.64 -4.14
C LEU A 535 19.86 -35.00 -2.82
N LYS A 536 19.48 -33.76 -2.56
CA LYS A 536 19.85 -33.02 -1.36
C LYS A 536 18.84 -33.15 -0.21
N LYS A 537 17.76 -33.94 -0.38
CA LYS A 537 16.67 -34.10 0.60
C LYS A 537 16.06 -32.75 1.03
N LYS A 538 15.89 -31.85 0.06
CA LYS A 538 15.31 -30.51 0.25
C LYS A 538 14.05 -30.37 -0.60
N THR A 539 13.15 -29.46 -0.22
CA THR A 539 11.92 -29.21 -0.96
C THR A 539 12.02 -27.93 -1.80
N ILE A 540 11.49 -27.94 -3.01
CA ILE A 540 11.25 -26.73 -3.81
C ILE A 540 9.76 -26.52 -4.00
N VAL A 541 9.27 -25.31 -3.74
CA VAL A 541 7.88 -24.90 -3.98
C VAL A 541 7.89 -23.74 -4.96
N ILE A 542 7.20 -23.89 -6.10
CA ILE A 542 7.16 -22.88 -7.16
C ILE A 542 5.72 -22.40 -7.33
N PHE A 543 5.51 -21.10 -7.24
CA PHE A 543 4.25 -20.43 -7.51
C PHE A 543 4.37 -19.60 -8.79
N ILE A 544 3.43 -19.79 -9.69
CA ILE A 544 3.35 -19.07 -10.97
C ILE A 544 1.96 -18.44 -11.04
N ASP A 545 1.88 -17.12 -10.93
CA ASP A 545 0.61 -16.41 -10.96
C ASP A 545 0.27 -15.89 -12.36
N SER A 546 -1.00 -16.04 -12.74
CA SER A 546 -1.60 -15.53 -13.98
C SER A 546 -0.92 -16.07 -15.24
N ILE A 547 -0.90 -17.40 -15.39
CA ILE A 547 -0.33 -18.09 -16.57
C ILE A 547 -0.92 -17.63 -17.91
N ASP A 548 -2.17 -17.15 -17.89
CA ASP A 548 -2.86 -16.53 -19.01
C ASP A 548 -2.19 -15.24 -19.53
N GLN A 549 -1.38 -14.55 -18.70
CA GLN A 549 -0.62 -13.35 -19.08
C GLN A 549 0.70 -13.66 -19.79
N LEU A 550 1.14 -14.91 -19.81
CA LEU A 550 2.36 -15.29 -20.54
C LEU A 550 2.15 -15.07 -22.04
N ASP A 551 3.19 -14.57 -22.73
CA ASP A 551 3.15 -14.45 -24.18
C ASP A 551 2.98 -15.82 -24.89
N LYS A 552 2.43 -15.81 -26.10
CA LYS A 552 2.14 -17.03 -26.88
C LYS A 552 3.38 -17.65 -27.54
N SER A 553 4.51 -16.94 -27.60
CA SER A 553 5.74 -17.42 -28.21
C SER A 553 6.25 -18.72 -27.56
N HIS A 554 6.94 -19.52 -28.37
CA HIS A 554 7.56 -20.78 -27.96
C HIS A 554 6.62 -21.77 -27.26
N ASN A 555 5.30 -21.69 -27.52
CA ASN A 555 4.28 -22.46 -26.83
C ASN A 555 4.25 -22.26 -25.31
N GLY A 556 4.61 -21.07 -24.81
CA GLY A 556 4.64 -20.78 -23.37
C GLY A 556 3.34 -21.07 -22.65
N ARG A 557 2.19 -20.83 -23.29
CA ARG A 557 0.85 -21.12 -22.74
C ARG A 557 0.50 -22.61 -22.69
N LEU A 558 1.19 -23.45 -23.48
CA LEU A 558 1.08 -24.90 -23.38
C LEU A 558 1.95 -25.36 -22.21
N VAL A 559 1.40 -25.28 -20.99
CA VAL A 559 2.12 -25.54 -19.74
C VAL A 559 2.79 -26.92 -19.73
N SER A 560 2.13 -27.93 -20.30
CA SER A 560 2.64 -29.31 -20.41
C SER A 560 3.91 -29.45 -21.28
N SER A 561 4.25 -28.43 -22.09
CA SER A 561 5.45 -28.46 -22.92
C SER A 561 6.74 -28.20 -22.13
N TRP A 562 6.66 -27.48 -21.01
CA TRP A 562 7.84 -27.03 -20.24
C TRP A 562 7.77 -27.40 -18.76
N ILE A 563 6.57 -27.55 -18.18
CA ILE A 563 6.37 -28.09 -16.83
C ILE A 563 6.24 -29.62 -16.90
N PRO A 564 6.93 -30.38 -16.04
CA PRO A 564 6.73 -31.84 -15.99
C PRO A 564 5.32 -32.22 -15.53
N ASN A 565 4.65 -33.10 -16.27
CA ASN A 565 3.34 -33.64 -15.86
C ASN A 565 3.43 -34.48 -14.58
N ASN A 566 4.57 -35.16 -14.38
CA ASN A 566 4.89 -35.89 -13.15
C ASN A 566 6.06 -35.19 -12.46
N LEU A 567 5.75 -34.52 -11.35
CA LEU A 567 6.69 -33.90 -10.44
C LEU A 567 7.34 -34.94 -9.52
N LEU A 568 8.37 -34.51 -8.80
CA LEU A 568 9.01 -35.28 -7.75
C LEU A 568 8.33 -34.94 -6.42
N LYS A 569 8.30 -35.85 -5.44
CA LYS A 569 7.73 -35.54 -4.11
C LYS A 569 8.31 -34.28 -3.47
N SER A 570 9.58 -34.00 -3.73
CA SER A 570 10.28 -32.81 -3.23
C SER A 570 10.09 -31.55 -4.08
N ALA A 571 9.29 -31.59 -5.15
CA ALA A 571 9.04 -30.47 -6.06
C ALA A 571 7.54 -30.22 -6.18
N LYS A 572 7.09 -29.05 -5.72
CA LYS A 572 5.69 -28.65 -5.69
C LYS A 572 5.50 -27.45 -6.59
N ILE A 573 4.57 -27.52 -7.53
CA ILE A 573 4.26 -26.41 -8.44
C ILE A 573 2.80 -26.05 -8.27
N ILE A 574 2.53 -24.76 -8.09
CA ILE A 574 1.20 -24.16 -7.96
C ILE A 574 1.08 -23.09 -9.05
N ILE A 575 0.02 -23.17 -9.85
CA ILE A 575 -0.21 -22.28 -11.00
C ILE A 575 -1.57 -21.64 -10.86
N SER A 576 -1.67 -20.33 -11.07
CA SER A 576 -2.96 -19.63 -11.12
C SER A 576 -3.34 -19.22 -12.55
N THR A 577 -4.65 -19.27 -12.84
CA THR A 577 -5.22 -18.89 -14.14
C THR A 577 -6.62 -18.31 -13.98
N ILE A 578 -7.06 -17.50 -14.94
CA ILE A 578 -8.47 -17.10 -15.06
C ILE A 578 -9.30 -18.24 -15.64
N ASP A 579 -10.51 -18.43 -15.12
CA ASP A 579 -11.54 -19.30 -15.73
C ASP A 579 -12.16 -18.60 -16.94
N HIS A 580 -11.52 -18.72 -18.11
CA HIS A 580 -12.13 -18.30 -19.36
C HIS A 580 -11.78 -19.28 -20.50
N PRO A 581 -12.76 -19.68 -21.32
CA PRO A 581 -12.54 -20.59 -22.46
C PRO A 581 -11.47 -20.09 -23.44
N ASP A 582 -11.42 -18.77 -23.67
CA ASP A 582 -10.55 -18.15 -24.68
C ASP A 582 -9.06 -18.13 -24.31
N PHE A 583 -8.69 -18.38 -23.05
CA PHE A 583 -7.28 -18.34 -22.64
C PHE A 583 -6.54 -19.67 -22.89
N GLY A 584 -7.23 -20.74 -23.26
CA GLY A 584 -6.63 -21.96 -23.83
C GLY A 584 -5.70 -22.78 -22.91
N VAL A 585 -5.47 -22.36 -21.67
CA VAL A 585 -4.58 -23.06 -20.72
C VAL A 585 -5.30 -24.18 -19.96
N PHE A 586 -6.60 -24.02 -19.72
CA PHE A 586 -7.42 -24.96 -18.95
C PHE A 586 -7.56 -26.37 -19.58
N PRO A 587 -7.73 -26.53 -20.92
CA PRO A 587 -7.85 -27.85 -21.53
C PRO A 587 -6.56 -28.69 -21.50
N ASP A 588 -5.40 -28.03 -21.42
CA ASP A 588 -4.08 -28.66 -21.55
C ASP A 588 -3.54 -29.21 -20.22
N ILE A 589 -4.12 -28.80 -19.08
CA ILE A 589 -3.71 -29.25 -17.75
C ILE A 589 -4.68 -30.32 -17.25
N LYS A 590 -4.44 -31.57 -17.63
CA LYS A 590 -5.25 -32.73 -17.20
C LYS A 590 -4.97 -33.16 -15.75
N VAL A 591 -5.31 -32.36 -14.73
CA VAL A 591 -5.35 -32.81 -13.30
C VAL A 591 -6.34 -31.97 -12.47
N ARG A 592 -7.01 -32.62 -11.50
CA ARG A 592 -8.02 -32.13 -10.52
C ARG A 592 -7.97 -30.60 -10.27
N PRO A 593 -8.78 -29.81 -10.99
CA PRO A 593 -8.86 -28.37 -10.81
C PRO A 593 -9.38 -28.01 -9.41
N PHE A 594 -8.82 -26.96 -8.81
CA PHE A 594 -9.38 -26.35 -7.60
C PHE A 594 -10.28 -25.18 -7.98
N GLU A 595 -11.60 -25.41 -7.96
CA GLU A 595 -12.60 -24.33 -8.12
C GLU A 595 -12.54 -23.40 -6.90
N LEU A 596 -12.13 -22.15 -7.12
CA LEU A 596 -12.47 -21.05 -6.23
C LEU A 596 -13.97 -20.77 -6.36
N LYS A 597 -14.77 -21.35 -5.45
CA LYS A 597 -16.13 -20.85 -5.17
C LYS A 597 -16.10 -19.88 -4.01
#